data_AF-A0A1J6JHR8-F1
#
_entry.id   AF-A0A1J6JHR8-F1
#
_cell.length_a   1.000
_cell.length_b   1.000
_cell.length_c   1.000
_cell.angle_alpha   90.00
_cell.angle_beta   90.00
_cell.angle_gamma   90.00
#
_symmetry.space_group_name_H-M   'P 1'
#
loop_
_entity.id
_entity.type
_entity.pdbx_description
1 polymer ?
#
loop_
_entity_poly.entity_id
_entity_poly.type
_entity_poly.pdbx_seq_one_letter_code
_entity_poly.pdbx_strand_id
1 'polypeptide(L)'
;APPIAGIGPSVTGELTGRSVGRTFWEEMPAIVDTITRMKRSSGDKDEGGWATAPDGPYSWGYCFKQEQGSPPNYCVANQQWPCAPGKNYFGRGPIQISYNYNYGPAGRAIGRDLLNNPDLVANDAVVSFKTALWFWMTPQQPKPSAHDVITGRWTPSAADLAARRVPGFGVITNIINGGIECNKGSNAQMQSRIGFYRRYCQILGVDPGNNLDCANQRPFGQ
;
A
#
# COMPACT_ATOMS: atom_id res chain seq x y z
N ALA A 1 -9.42 11.21 62.81
CA ALA A 1 -10.50 10.24 63.10
C ALA A 1 -11.36 10.10 61.83
N PRO A 2 -11.88 8.90 61.52
CA PRO A 2 -11.63 8.12 60.26
C PRO A 2 -12.89 7.98 59.36
N PRO A 3 -13.06 7.01 58.41
CA PRO A 3 -12.17 6.31 57.44
C PRO A 3 -12.70 6.30 55.96
N ILE A 4 -11.97 5.55 55.12
CA ILE A 4 -12.01 5.19 53.68
C ILE A 4 -13.28 4.44 53.20
N ALA A 5 -13.69 4.62 51.92
CA ALA A 5 -14.01 3.58 50.90
C ALA A 5 -15.17 3.97 49.95
N GLY A 6 -15.02 3.72 48.65
CA GLY A 6 -16.15 3.60 47.72
C GLY A 6 -15.91 4.10 46.29
N ILE A 7 -15.25 3.30 45.46
CA ILE A 7 -15.26 3.41 43.99
C ILE A 7 -16.46 2.61 43.47
N GLY A 8 -17.25 3.19 42.57
CA GLY A 8 -18.10 2.47 41.60
C GLY A 8 -19.29 3.29 41.08
N PRO A 9 -19.88 2.98 39.91
CA PRO A 9 -19.45 2.03 38.88
C PRO A 9 -19.18 2.67 37.51
N SER A 10 -18.45 1.90 36.70
CA SER A 10 -18.18 2.07 35.28
C SER A 10 -19.46 2.18 34.44
N VAL A 11 -19.48 3.11 33.49
CA VAL A 11 -20.43 3.11 32.37
C VAL A 11 -20.00 2.01 31.40
N THR A 12 -20.58 0.82 31.54
CA THR A 12 -20.55 -0.23 30.53
C THR A 12 -21.57 0.11 29.45
N GLY A 13 -21.10 0.74 28.38
CA GLY A 13 -21.84 0.81 27.12
C GLY A 13 -21.75 -0.54 26.41
N GLU A 14 -22.87 -1.24 26.42
CA GLU A 14 -23.08 -2.54 25.79
C GLU A 14 -23.04 -2.40 24.26
N LEU A 15 -21.92 -2.81 23.63
CA LEU A 15 -21.85 -2.99 22.18
C LEU A 15 -22.49 -4.34 21.83
N THR A 16 -23.81 -4.32 21.66
CA THR A 16 -24.55 -5.46 21.13
C THR A 16 -24.21 -5.67 19.64
N GLY A 17 -23.55 -6.79 19.35
CA GLY A 17 -23.78 -7.55 18.12
C GLY A 17 -23.00 -7.15 16.86
N ARG A 18 -21.72 -7.56 16.78
CA ARG A 18 -21.13 -8.28 15.61
C ARG A 18 -19.76 -8.80 16.01
N SER A 19 -19.71 -10.08 16.33
CA SER A 19 -18.48 -10.85 16.44
C SER A 19 -17.81 -10.97 15.06
N VAL A 20 -16.74 -10.20 14.84
CA VAL A 20 -15.57 -10.65 14.06
C VAL A 20 -14.33 -10.08 14.73
N GLY A 21 -13.88 -10.79 15.76
CA GLY A 21 -12.53 -10.61 16.30
C GLY A 21 -11.53 -11.18 15.31
N ARG A 22 -11.01 -10.34 14.43
CA ARG A 22 -9.64 -10.42 13.91
C ARG A 22 -9.07 -9.02 13.97
N THR A 23 -7.93 -8.88 14.62
CA THR A 23 -7.31 -7.56 14.77
C THR A 23 -6.73 -7.14 13.42
N PHE A 24 -6.79 -5.85 13.09
CA PHE A 24 -6.19 -5.25 11.89
C PHE A 24 -4.75 -5.73 11.61
N TRP A 25 -4.00 -6.06 12.67
CA TRP A 25 -2.63 -6.61 12.61
C TRP A 25 -2.54 -8.03 12.02
N GLU A 26 -3.59 -8.83 12.11
CA GLU A 26 -3.64 -10.19 11.55
C GLU A 26 -3.99 -10.18 10.05
N GLU A 27 -4.67 -9.14 9.56
CA GLU A 27 -5.01 -8.98 8.13
C GLU A 27 -3.98 -8.14 7.36
N MET A 28 -3.05 -7.48 8.05
CA MET A 28 -1.98 -6.68 7.46
C MET A 28 -1.10 -7.42 6.44
N PRO A 29 -0.68 -8.68 6.64
CA PRO A 29 0.11 -9.40 5.64
C PRO A 29 -0.63 -9.55 4.31
N ALA A 30 -1.94 -9.80 4.34
CA ALA A 30 -2.79 -9.92 3.14
C ALA A 30 -3.07 -8.55 2.50
N ILE A 31 -3.23 -7.50 3.30
CA ILE A 31 -3.37 -6.12 2.81
C ILE A 31 -2.06 -5.63 2.18
N VAL A 32 -0.89 -5.97 2.74
CA VAL A 32 0.39 -5.66 2.09
C VAL A 32 0.62 -6.54 0.85
N ASP A 33 0.12 -7.78 0.84
CA ASP A 33 0.21 -8.71 -0.29
C ASP A 33 -0.58 -8.25 -1.52
N THR A 34 -1.78 -7.71 -1.28
CA THR A 34 -2.62 -7.12 -2.35
C THR A 34 -1.97 -5.94 -3.06
N ILE A 35 -0.95 -5.35 -2.45
CA ILE A 35 -0.26 -4.17 -2.94
C ILE A 35 1.04 -4.53 -3.66
N THR A 36 1.58 -5.75 -3.44
CA THR A 36 2.82 -6.25 -4.04
C THR A 36 2.71 -6.48 -5.54
N ARG A 37 2.83 -5.39 -6.31
CA ARG A 37 3.36 -5.45 -7.67
C ARG A 37 4.85 -5.31 -7.59
N MET A 38 5.56 -6.35 -7.97
CA MET A 38 6.99 -6.29 -8.24
C MET A 38 7.16 -6.01 -9.71
N LYS A 39 7.73 -4.84 -10.02
CA LYS A 39 7.79 -4.29 -11.36
C LYS A 39 8.90 -4.99 -12.14
N ARG A 40 8.58 -5.51 -13.33
CA ARG A 40 9.55 -5.72 -14.41
C ARG A 40 9.23 -4.70 -15.50
N SER A 41 10.23 -3.95 -15.94
CA SER A 41 10.10 -3.13 -17.15
C SER A 41 10.02 -4.04 -18.38
N SER A 42 9.17 -3.63 -19.32
CA SER A 42 9.05 -4.07 -20.73
C SER A 42 8.65 -5.53 -20.99
N GLY A 43 7.48 -5.69 -21.62
CA GLY A 43 7.34 -6.61 -22.76
C GLY A 43 6.50 -7.86 -22.54
N ASP A 44 6.71 -8.61 -21.47
CA ASP A 44 6.13 -9.96 -21.33
C ASP A 44 5.17 -10.10 -20.14
N LYS A 45 4.12 -10.90 -20.36
CA LYS A 45 2.92 -11.04 -19.52
C LYS A 45 3.11 -11.91 -18.26
N ASP A 46 4.33 -12.19 -17.86
CA ASP A 46 4.60 -13.14 -16.78
C ASP A 46 5.06 -12.39 -15.51
N GLU A 47 4.06 -11.78 -14.88
CA GLU A 47 4.11 -10.99 -13.65
C GLU A 47 4.05 -11.90 -12.41
N GLY A 48 5.07 -12.73 -12.13
CA GLY A 48 5.09 -13.55 -10.91
C GLY A 48 3.74 -14.23 -10.63
N GLY A 49 3.20 -14.93 -11.63
CA GLY A 49 1.81 -15.35 -11.74
C GLY A 49 1.36 -15.22 -13.20
N TRP A 50 1.26 -16.34 -13.91
CA TRP A 50 0.78 -16.40 -15.30
C TRP A 50 -0.58 -17.09 -15.37
N ALA A 51 -1.28 -16.99 -16.50
CA ALA A 51 -2.68 -17.46 -16.63
C ALA A 51 -2.89 -18.93 -16.23
N THR A 52 -1.85 -19.76 -16.34
CA THR A 52 -1.85 -21.20 -16.01
C THR A 52 -0.93 -21.53 -14.84
N ALA A 53 -0.59 -20.56 -13.99
CA ALA A 53 0.26 -20.80 -12.84
C ALA A 53 -0.40 -21.79 -11.86
N PRO A 54 0.40 -22.64 -11.18
CA PRO A 54 -0.09 -23.47 -10.08
C PRO A 54 -0.87 -22.61 -9.07
N ASP A 55 -2.06 -23.08 -8.69
CA ASP A 55 -3.00 -22.40 -7.80
C ASP A 55 -3.52 -21.04 -8.31
N GLY A 56 -3.35 -20.75 -9.61
CA GLY A 56 -3.81 -19.54 -10.28
C GLY A 56 -2.84 -18.34 -10.16
N PRO A 57 -3.02 -17.32 -11.02
CA PRO A 57 -2.07 -16.20 -11.14
C PRO A 57 -1.95 -15.36 -9.87
N TYR A 58 -2.98 -15.37 -9.02
CA TYR A 58 -3.01 -14.57 -7.79
C TYR A 58 -2.40 -15.28 -6.58
N SER A 59 -1.73 -16.43 -6.77
CA SER A 59 -1.05 -17.22 -5.74
C SER A 59 0.44 -16.96 -5.62
N TRP A 60 0.97 -16.06 -6.46
CA TRP A 60 2.40 -15.88 -6.67
C TRP A 60 2.88 -14.46 -6.28
N GLY A 61 2.14 -13.82 -5.36
CA GLY A 61 2.59 -12.60 -4.69
C GLY A 61 3.95 -12.78 -4.01
N TYR A 62 4.63 -11.68 -3.75
CA TYR A 62 5.95 -11.64 -3.11
C TYR A 62 7.15 -12.31 -3.84
N CYS A 63 7.02 -12.67 -5.12
CA CYS A 63 8.08 -13.39 -5.86
C CYS A 63 9.46 -12.68 -5.94
N PHE A 64 9.51 -11.35 -5.93
CA PHE A 64 10.71 -10.52 -6.16
C PHE A 64 10.91 -9.41 -5.12
N LYS A 65 11.99 -9.44 -4.35
CA LYS A 65 12.26 -8.38 -3.36
C LYS A 65 12.67 -6.99 -3.91
N GLN A 66 12.89 -6.85 -5.23
CA GLN A 66 13.34 -5.60 -5.87
C GLN A 66 12.93 -5.53 -7.35
N GLU A 67 12.99 -4.35 -7.94
CA GLU A 67 12.69 -4.09 -9.35
C GLU A 67 13.61 -4.88 -10.27
N GLN A 68 13.04 -5.48 -11.31
CA GLN A 68 13.74 -6.40 -12.21
C GLN A 68 14.24 -5.70 -13.47
N GLY A 69 15.28 -6.27 -14.09
CA GLY A 69 15.89 -5.75 -15.32
C GLY A 69 16.98 -4.71 -15.02
N SER A 70 17.00 -3.63 -15.81
CA SER A 70 17.98 -2.55 -15.70
C SER A 70 17.29 -1.23 -15.33
N PRO A 71 16.74 -1.11 -14.12
CA PRO A 71 16.04 0.10 -13.71
C PRO A 71 16.98 1.32 -13.66
N PRO A 72 16.48 2.54 -13.94
CA PRO A 72 17.25 3.75 -13.69
C PRO A 72 17.55 3.90 -12.19
N ASN A 73 18.40 4.87 -11.82
CA ASN A 73 18.75 5.09 -10.42
C ASN A 73 17.62 5.69 -9.57
N TYR A 74 16.54 6.19 -10.19
CA TYR A 74 15.43 6.88 -9.51
C TYR A 74 15.88 8.02 -8.59
N CYS A 75 17.02 8.64 -8.88
CA CYS A 75 17.47 9.84 -8.18
C CYS A 75 16.86 11.07 -8.86
N VAL A 76 16.16 11.90 -8.10
CA VAL A 76 15.71 13.23 -8.55
C VAL A 76 16.26 14.31 -7.64
N ALA A 77 16.48 15.50 -8.20
CA ALA A 77 16.90 16.66 -7.43
C ALA A 77 15.89 16.96 -6.32
N ASN A 78 16.33 16.88 -5.07
CA ASN A 78 15.52 17.17 -3.90
C ASN A 78 16.44 17.70 -2.80
N GLN A 79 16.15 18.89 -2.28
CA GLN A 79 16.98 19.54 -1.27
C GLN A 79 16.89 18.85 0.10
N GLN A 80 15.70 18.33 0.45
CA GLN A 80 15.45 17.69 1.74
C GLN A 80 15.98 16.26 1.79
N TRP A 81 15.93 15.57 0.65
CA TRP A 81 16.32 14.16 0.50
C TRP A 81 17.33 14.01 -0.64
N PRO A 82 18.54 14.60 -0.51
CA PRO A 82 19.54 14.53 -1.57
C PRO A 82 19.96 13.08 -1.83
N CYS A 83 20.25 12.75 -3.07
CA CYS A 83 20.74 11.42 -3.42
C CYS A 83 22.13 11.20 -2.84
N ALA A 84 22.33 10.08 -2.16
CA ALA A 84 23.63 9.66 -1.67
C ALA A 84 24.52 9.21 -2.86
N PRO A 85 25.81 9.60 -2.88
CA PRO A 85 26.73 9.21 -3.95
C PRO A 85 26.76 7.68 -4.17
N GLY A 86 26.63 7.25 -5.42
CA GLY A 86 26.69 5.84 -5.81
C GLY A 86 25.48 4.99 -5.37
N LYS A 87 24.40 5.61 -4.86
CA LYS A 87 23.20 4.90 -4.42
C LYS A 87 22.07 4.98 -5.45
N ASN A 88 21.27 3.91 -5.50
CA ASN A 88 20.14 3.76 -6.40
C ASN A 88 18.84 3.52 -5.61
N TYR A 89 17.77 4.19 -6.03
CA TYR A 89 16.47 4.23 -5.37
C TYR A 89 15.36 3.56 -6.20
N PHE A 90 15.70 2.54 -6.99
CA PHE A 90 14.71 1.70 -7.68
C PHE A 90 13.82 0.92 -6.70
N GLY A 91 12.76 0.30 -7.22
CA GLY A 91 11.78 -0.40 -6.41
C GLY A 91 12.41 -1.48 -5.53
N ARG A 92 12.14 -1.43 -4.22
CA ARG A 92 12.49 -2.51 -3.27
C ARG A 92 11.34 -2.82 -2.33
N GLY A 93 11.33 -4.04 -1.82
CA GLY A 93 10.34 -4.52 -0.86
C GLY A 93 8.92 -4.60 -1.40
N PRO A 94 7.93 -4.82 -0.51
CA PRO A 94 6.57 -5.15 -0.92
C PRO A 94 5.89 -4.03 -1.73
N ILE A 95 6.05 -2.78 -1.28
CA ILE A 95 5.46 -1.62 -1.96
C ILE A 95 6.26 -1.15 -3.18
N GLN A 96 7.41 -1.79 -3.49
CA GLN A 96 8.39 -1.32 -4.46
C GLN A 96 8.73 0.16 -4.25
N ILE A 97 9.07 0.53 -3.02
CA ILE A 97 9.40 1.91 -2.68
C ILE A 97 10.51 2.40 -3.62
N SER A 98 10.26 3.53 -4.27
CA SER A 98 11.09 4.07 -5.33
C SER A 98 11.31 5.56 -5.11
N TYR A 99 12.41 6.11 -5.64
CA TYR A 99 12.85 7.50 -5.50
C TYR A 99 13.37 7.92 -4.12
N ASN A 100 14.43 8.74 -4.13
CA ASN A 100 15.07 9.31 -2.94
C ASN A 100 14.10 10.03 -2.01
N TYR A 101 13.11 10.75 -2.56
CA TYR A 101 12.09 11.44 -1.77
C TYR A 101 11.08 10.51 -1.06
N ASN A 102 11.09 9.20 -1.35
CA ASN A 102 10.36 8.20 -0.56
C ASN A 102 11.29 7.47 0.41
N TYR A 103 12.49 7.06 -0.03
CA TYR A 103 13.46 6.39 0.84
C TYR A 103 13.85 7.24 2.05
N GLY A 104 14.07 8.54 1.85
CA GLY A 104 14.39 9.50 2.90
C GLY A 104 13.36 9.55 4.04
N PRO A 105 12.09 9.95 3.78
CA PRO A 105 11.08 10.03 4.82
C PRO A 105 10.69 8.66 5.39
N ALA A 106 10.67 7.60 4.58
CA ALA A 106 10.45 6.25 5.08
C ALA A 106 11.51 5.84 6.10
N GLY A 107 12.78 6.06 5.75
CA GLY A 107 13.90 5.77 6.63
C GLY A 107 13.83 6.54 7.94
N ARG A 108 13.53 7.85 7.86
CA ARG A 108 13.30 8.68 9.05
C ARG A 108 12.20 8.10 9.94
N ALA A 109 11.06 7.74 9.36
CA ALA A 109 9.91 7.24 10.12
C ALA A 109 10.18 5.91 10.84
N ILE A 110 11.01 5.04 10.25
CA ILE A 110 11.29 3.70 10.79
C ILE A 110 12.61 3.62 11.58
N GLY A 111 13.31 4.74 11.75
CA GLY A 111 14.60 4.81 12.45
C GLY A 111 15.74 4.08 11.72
N ARG A 112 15.80 4.21 10.40
CA ARG A 112 16.83 3.61 9.53
C ARG A 112 17.31 4.60 8.48
N ASP A 113 18.61 4.70 8.26
CA ASP A 113 19.16 5.54 7.20
C ASP A 113 19.05 4.86 5.82
N LEU A 114 17.86 4.90 5.24
CA LEU A 114 17.58 4.32 3.93
C LEU A 114 18.04 5.20 2.77
N LEU A 115 18.39 6.46 3.02
CA LEU A 115 18.89 7.35 1.97
C LEU A 115 20.33 6.97 1.59
N ASN A 116 21.17 6.66 2.58
CA ASN A 116 22.53 6.16 2.37
C ASN A 116 22.60 4.63 2.24
N ASN A 117 21.61 3.89 2.76
CA ASN A 117 21.58 2.42 2.75
C ASN A 117 20.27 1.87 2.15
N PRO A 118 19.92 2.21 0.89
CA PRO A 118 18.65 1.79 0.29
C PRO A 118 18.53 0.26 0.12
N ASP A 119 19.65 -0.46 0.00
CA ASP A 119 19.66 -1.92 -0.14
C ASP A 119 19.12 -2.66 1.10
N LEU A 120 19.05 -2.00 2.26
CA LEU A 120 18.42 -2.57 3.46
C LEU A 120 16.97 -2.98 3.18
N VAL A 121 16.25 -2.26 2.32
CA VAL A 121 14.85 -2.59 1.99
C VAL A 121 14.74 -3.94 1.27
N ALA A 122 15.77 -4.38 0.55
CA ALA A 122 15.79 -5.68 -0.13
C ALA A 122 16.49 -6.78 0.67
N ASN A 123 17.27 -6.44 1.70
CA ASN A 123 18.13 -7.39 2.42
C ASN A 123 17.74 -7.61 3.89
N ASP A 124 16.88 -6.76 4.46
CA ASP A 124 16.30 -6.92 5.79
C ASP A 124 14.77 -6.96 5.65
N ALA A 125 14.16 -8.13 5.92
CA ALA A 125 12.73 -8.33 5.77
C ALA A 125 11.90 -7.41 6.68
N VAL A 126 12.37 -7.13 7.90
CA VAL A 126 11.66 -6.24 8.84
C VAL A 126 11.68 -4.81 8.32
N VAL A 127 12.82 -4.34 7.80
CA VAL A 127 12.92 -3.03 7.14
C VAL A 127 12.03 -3.00 5.90
N SER A 128 12.04 -4.07 5.11
CA SER A 128 11.21 -4.22 3.90
C SER A 128 9.73 -4.01 4.22
N PHE A 129 9.17 -4.80 5.14
CA PHE A 129 7.77 -4.67 5.53
C PHE A 129 7.47 -3.33 6.21
N LYS A 130 8.37 -2.81 7.06
CA LYS A 130 8.18 -1.48 7.67
C LYS A 130 8.06 -0.37 6.62
N THR A 131 8.80 -0.42 5.52
CA THR A 131 8.65 0.58 4.43
C THR A 131 7.31 0.47 3.71
N ALA A 132 6.79 -0.74 3.51
CA ALA A 132 5.47 -0.94 2.92
C ALA A 132 4.35 -0.43 3.83
N LEU A 133 4.45 -0.74 5.13
CA LEU A 133 3.52 -0.24 6.14
C LEU A 133 3.59 1.28 6.27
N TRP A 134 4.79 1.85 6.27
CA TRP A 134 4.96 3.30 6.28
C TRP A 134 4.21 3.96 5.11
N PHE A 135 4.39 3.46 3.89
CA PHE A 135 3.69 4.01 2.73
C PHE A 135 2.16 3.89 2.87
N TRP A 136 1.68 2.73 3.34
CA TRP A 136 0.26 2.47 3.53
C TRP A 136 -0.40 3.43 4.54
N MET A 137 0.32 3.75 5.62
CA MET A 137 -0.16 4.55 6.74
C MET A 137 0.07 6.05 6.58
N THR A 138 0.95 6.47 5.65
CA THR A 138 1.40 7.87 5.56
C THR A 138 0.67 8.61 4.44
N PRO A 139 -0.16 9.63 4.74
CA PRO A 139 -0.72 10.49 3.70
C PRO A 139 0.39 11.31 3.03
N GLN A 140 0.29 11.48 1.71
CA GLN A 140 1.19 12.31 0.92
C GLN A 140 0.37 13.27 0.09
N GLN A 141 0.11 14.47 0.62
CA GLN A 141 -0.81 15.45 0.03
C GLN A 141 -0.56 15.64 -1.48
N PRO A 142 -1.60 15.59 -2.32
CA PRO A 142 -3.03 15.54 -1.98
C PRO A 142 -3.59 14.14 -1.68
N LYS A 143 -2.76 13.09 -1.67
CA LYS A 143 -3.21 11.71 -1.42
C LYS A 143 -3.52 11.49 0.06
N PRO A 144 -4.68 10.90 0.42
CA PRO A 144 -4.87 10.35 1.76
C PRO A 144 -3.97 9.14 1.98
N SER A 145 -3.90 8.63 3.21
CA SER A 145 -3.29 7.32 3.42
C SER A 145 -4.24 6.23 2.87
N ALA A 146 -3.67 5.16 2.32
CA ALA A 146 -4.48 4.03 1.89
C ALA A 146 -5.20 3.37 3.09
N HIS A 147 -4.59 3.43 4.27
CA HIS A 147 -5.21 3.03 5.52
C HIS A 147 -6.50 3.81 5.85
N ASP A 148 -6.50 5.14 5.72
CA ASP A 148 -7.72 5.94 5.95
C ASP A 148 -8.83 5.57 4.96
N VAL A 149 -8.47 5.27 3.71
CA VAL A 149 -9.44 4.81 2.70
C VAL A 149 -10.08 3.48 3.10
N ILE A 150 -9.27 2.45 3.35
CA ILE A 150 -9.82 1.10 3.58
C ILE A 150 -10.58 0.99 4.91
N THR A 151 -10.25 1.84 5.89
CA THR A 151 -10.94 1.88 7.19
C THR A 151 -12.14 2.83 7.20
N GLY A 152 -12.51 3.41 6.05
CA GLY A 152 -13.66 4.32 5.95
C GLY A 152 -13.48 5.67 6.64
N ARG A 153 -12.24 6.06 6.96
CA ARG A 153 -11.89 7.32 7.63
C ARG A 153 -11.59 8.46 6.65
N TRP A 154 -11.37 8.16 5.37
CA TRP A 154 -11.22 9.17 4.33
C TRP A 154 -12.57 9.62 3.78
N THR A 155 -12.83 10.92 3.83
CA THR A 155 -13.96 11.57 3.15
C THR A 155 -13.44 12.30 1.91
N PRO A 156 -13.91 11.98 0.69
CA PRO A 156 -13.48 12.66 -0.53
C PRO A 156 -13.77 14.16 -0.48
N SER A 157 -12.82 14.97 -0.91
CA SER A 157 -13.05 16.40 -1.14
C SER A 157 -13.91 16.63 -2.40
N ALA A 158 -14.40 17.87 -2.59
CA ALA A 158 -15.07 18.24 -3.84
C ALA A 158 -14.18 17.99 -5.08
N ALA A 159 -12.87 18.21 -4.97
CA ALA A 159 -11.91 17.93 -6.03
C ALA A 159 -11.78 16.42 -6.32
N ASP A 160 -11.84 15.59 -5.28
CA ASP A 160 -11.84 14.13 -5.43
C ASP A 160 -13.09 13.63 -6.13
N LEU A 161 -14.26 14.14 -5.74
CA LEU A 161 -15.53 13.80 -6.40
C LEU A 161 -15.53 14.23 -7.87
N ALA A 162 -15.05 15.43 -8.18
CA ALA A 162 -14.88 15.90 -9.57
C ALA A 162 -13.88 15.04 -10.37
N ALA A 163 -12.88 14.48 -9.70
CA ALA A 163 -11.92 13.53 -10.25
C ALA A 163 -12.42 12.07 -10.24
N ARG A 164 -13.68 11.83 -9.83
CA ARG A 164 -14.30 10.51 -9.67
C ARG A 164 -13.59 9.59 -8.68
N ARG A 165 -12.79 10.15 -7.77
CA ARG A 165 -12.12 9.41 -6.70
C ARG A 165 -13.10 9.22 -5.54
N VAL A 166 -13.59 8.00 -5.40
CA VAL A 166 -14.55 7.58 -4.37
C VAL A 166 -13.93 6.49 -3.48
N PRO A 167 -14.41 6.30 -2.22
CA PRO A 167 -13.84 5.31 -1.31
C PRO A 167 -13.94 3.89 -1.87
N GLY A 168 -12.84 3.14 -1.81
CA GLY A 168 -12.74 1.76 -2.30
C GLY A 168 -11.32 1.40 -2.74
N PHE A 169 -11.11 0.15 -3.13
CA PHE A 169 -9.79 -0.34 -3.53
C PHE A 169 -9.24 0.37 -4.79
N GLY A 170 -10.13 0.91 -5.63
CA GLY A 170 -9.74 1.69 -6.80
C GLY A 170 -8.95 2.94 -6.45
N VAL A 171 -9.37 3.72 -5.46
CA VAL A 171 -8.61 4.92 -5.07
C VAL A 171 -7.29 4.55 -4.38
N ILE A 172 -7.20 3.38 -3.74
CA ILE A 172 -5.93 2.84 -3.22
C ILE A 172 -4.96 2.55 -4.37
N THR A 173 -5.43 1.93 -5.45
CA THR A 173 -4.63 1.77 -6.69
C THR A 173 -4.16 3.13 -7.23
N ASN A 174 -5.03 4.14 -7.17
CA ASN A 174 -4.70 5.52 -7.58
C ASN A 174 -3.62 6.16 -6.68
N ILE A 175 -3.68 5.97 -5.36
CA ILE A 175 -2.66 6.42 -4.40
C ILE A 175 -1.30 5.79 -4.75
N ILE A 176 -1.27 4.49 -5.01
CA ILE A 176 -0.05 3.72 -5.28
C ILE A 176 0.58 4.10 -6.63
N ASN A 177 -0.20 4.07 -7.72
CA ASN A 177 0.36 4.21 -9.06
C ASN A 177 -0.60 4.83 -10.09
N GLY A 178 -1.45 5.76 -9.65
CA GLY A 178 -2.53 6.31 -10.47
C GLY A 178 -2.10 6.93 -11.80
N GLY A 179 -0.95 7.62 -11.85
CA GLY A 179 -0.45 8.23 -13.09
C GLY A 179 -0.12 7.22 -14.19
N ILE A 180 0.13 5.96 -13.81
CA ILE A 180 0.41 4.87 -14.75
C ILE A 180 -0.84 4.06 -15.02
N GLU A 181 -1.65 3.75 -13.99
CA GLU A 181 -2.69 2.71 -14.06
C GLU A 181 -4.14 3.24 -14.12
N CYS A 182 -4.41 4.47 -13.71
CA CYS A 182 -5.77 5.01 -13.58
C CYS A 182 -6.13 6.01 -14.68
N ASN A 183 -7.42 6.23 -14.90
CA ASN A 183 -7.97 7.08 -15.98
C ASN A 183 -7.57 6.63 -17.40
N LYS A 184 -7.41 5.31 -17.62
CA LYS A 184 -7.00 4.71 -18.90
C LYS A 184 -7.92 3.58 -19.35
N GLY A 185 -9.12 3.51 -18.77
CA GLY A 185 -10.00 2.35 -18.92
C GLY A 185 -9.44 1.11 -18.21
N SER A 186 -10.05 -0.05 -18.50
CA SER A 186 -9.59 -1.32 -17.94
C SER A 186 -8.23 -1.71 -18.53
N ASN A 187 -7.28 -2.07 -17.67
CA ASN A 187 -5.94 -2.51 -18.06
C ASN A 187 -5.48 -3.68 -17.19
N ALA A 188 -4.52 -4.44 -17.71
CA ALA A 188 -4.00 -5.64 -17.03
C ALA A 188 -3.45 -5.31 -15.64
N GLN A 189 -2.84 -4.12 -15.46
CA GLN A 189 -2.22 -3.78 -14.19
C GLN A 189 -3.21 -3.64 -13.05
N MET A 190 -4.24 -2.85 -13.29
CA MET A 190 -5.35 -2.64 -12.36
C MET A 190 -6.10 -3.96 -12.10
N GLN A 191 -6.40 -4.74 -13.15
CA GLN A 191 -7.10 -6.02 -12.99
C GLN A 191 -6.30 -7.03 -12.17
N SER A 192 -4.97 -7.04 -12.32
CA SER A 192 -4.08 -7.87 -11.50
C SER A 192 -4.20 -7.51 -10.02
N ARG A 193 -4.17 -6.21 -9.66
CA ARG A 193 -4.39 -5.76 -8.27
C ARG A 193 -5.75 -6.18 -7.71
N ILE A 194 -6.81 -6.01 -8.51
CA ILE A 194 -8.17 -6.40 -8.13
C ILE A 194 -8.26 -7.92 -7.92
N GLY A 195 -7.59 -8.71 -8.76
CA GLY A 195 -7.56 -10.17 -8.66
C GLY A 195 -6.94 -10.67 -7.36
N PHE A 196 -5.75 -10.15 -7.00
CA PHE A 196 -5.15 -10.43 -5.69
C PHE A 196 -6.08 -10.01 -4.54
N TYR A 197 -6.64 -8.79 -4.60
CA TYR A 197 -7.55 -8.29 -3.56
C TYR A 197 -8.77 -9.17 -3.37
N ARG A 198 -9.43 -9.59 -4.46
CA ARG A 198 -10.57 -10.52 -4.39
C ARG A 198 -10.18 -11.88 -3.82
N ARG A 199 -9.04 -12.44 -4.23
CA ARG A 199 -8.56 -13.73 -3.70
C ARG A 199 -8.33 -13.66 -2.19
N TYR A 200 -7.68 -12.61 -1.70
CA TYR A 200 -7.45 -12.48 -0.26
C TYR A 200 -8.73 -12.17 0.52
N CYS A 201 -9.64 -11.35 0.00
CA CYS A 201 -10.96 -11.17 0.58
C CYS A 201 -11.71 -12.51 0.70
N GLN A 202 -11.64 -13.37 -0.32
CA GLN A 202 -12.22 -14.71 -0.29
C GLN A 202 -11.59 -15.60 0.79
N ILE A 203 -10.26 -15.64 0.89
CA ILE A 203 -9.55 -16.43 1.91
C ILE A 203 -9.92 -15.96 3.33
N LEU A 204 -10.03 -14.65 3.52
CA LEU A 204 -10.40 -14.07 4.81
C LEU A 204 -11.92 -14.17 5.10
N GLY A 205 -12.76 -14.43 4.09
CA GLY A 205 -14.21 -14.44 4.25
C GLY A 205 -14.80 -13.05 4.47
N VAL A 206 -14.23 -12.02 3.84
CA VAL A 206 -14.69 -10.62 3.91
C VAL A 206 -15.16 -10.13 2.55
N ASP A 207 -16.10 -9.18 2.54
CA ASP A 207 -16.57 -8.53 1.30
C ASP A 207 -15.49 -7.57 0.78
N PRO A 208 -15.07 -7.65 -0.50
CA PRO A 208 -14.12 -6.71 -1.09
C PRO A 208 -14.65 -5.27 -1.17
N GLY A 209 -15.96 -5.08 -1.08
CA GLY A 209 -16.63 -3.78 -1.16
C GLY A 209 -16.77 -3.26 -2.59
N ASN A 210 -17.23 -2.01 -2.68
CA ASN A 210 -17.49 -1.32 -3.94
C ASN A 210 -16.25 -0.57 -4.47
N ASN A 211 -16.35 -0.03 -5.69
CA ASN A 211 -15.35 0.86 -6.30
C ASN A 211 -13.95 0.24 -6.34
N LEU A 212 -13.85 -1.01 -6.81
CA LEU A 212 -12.60 -1.77 -6.84
C LEU A 212 -11.61 -1.26 -7.89
N ASP A 213 -12.08 -0.61 -8.94
CA ASP A 213 -11.27 -0.15 -10.05
C ASP A 213 -11.05 1.38 -10.04
N CYS A 214 -10.02 1.80 -10.77
CA CYS A 214 -9.72 3.21 -10.99
C CYS A 214 -9.75 3.60 -12.48
N ALA A 215 -10.47 2.84 -13.30
CA ALA A 215 -10.46 2.97 -14.76
C ALA A 215 -10.82 4.39 -15.23
N ASN A 216 -11.69 5.06 -14.46
CA ASN A 216 -12.23 6.39 -14.75
C ASN A 216 -11.86 7.45 -13.69
N GLN A 217 -10.96 7.12 -12.75
CA GLN A 217 -10.54 8.05 -11.70
C GLN A 217 -9.33 8.86 -12.15
N ARG A 218 -9.41 10.20 -12.14
CA ARG A 218 -8.24 11.02 -12.47
C ARG A 218 -7.12 10.79 -11.44
N PRO A 219 -5.86 10.64 -11.89
CA PRO A 219 -4.73 10.46 -10.97
C PRO A 219 -4.60 11.59 -9.96
N PHE A 220 -4.10 11.30 -8.76
CA PHE A 220 -3.68 12.36 -7.85
C PHE A 220 -2.47 13.12 -8.41
N GLY A 221 -2.44 14.44 -8.23
CA GLY A 221 -1.32 15.29 -8.66
C GLY A 221 -1.29 15.59 -10.17
N GLN A 222 -2.39 15.33 -10.89
CA GLN A 222 -2.61 15.68 -12.29
C GLN A 222 -3.87 16.53 -12.45
#